data_AF-A0A3C2CWT5-F1
#
_entry.id   AF-A0A3C2CWT5-F1
#
_cell.length_a   1.000
_cell.length_b   1.000
_cell.length_c   1.000
_cell.angle_alpha   90.00
_cell.angle_beta   90.00
_cell.angle_gamma   90.00
#
_symmetry.space_group_name_H-M   'P 1'
#
loop_
_entity.id
_entity.type
_entity.pdbx_description
1 polymer ?
#
loop_
_entity_poly.entity_id
_entity_poly.type
_entity_poly.pdbx_seq_one_letter_code
_entity_poly.pdbx_strand_id
1 'polypeptide(L)' 'MVYQYLLSEGRIGSLTLRNRVVMPAMGSGLSSPDGEITEQLIRYYEERAKGGTG' A
#
# COMPACT_ATOMS: atom_id res chain seq x y z
N MET A 1 23.86 -4.91 0.25
CA MET A 1 23.18 -6.23 0.16
C MET A 1 21.77 -5.99 -0.38
N VAL A 2 21.26 -6.85 -1.26
CA VAL A 2 19.90 -6.75 -1.81
C VAL A 2 18.97 -7.67 -1.02
N TYR A 3 17.80 -7.18 -0.61
CA TYR A 3 16.79 -7.97 0.11
C TYR A 3 16.05 -8.93 -0.83
N GLN A 4 16.73 -9.99 -1.26
CA GLN A 4 16.26 -10.88 -2.34
C GLN A 4 14.84 -11.43 -2.11
N TYR A 5 14.53 -11.91 -0.91
CA TYR A 5 13.21 -12.45 -0.63
C TYR A 5 12.13 -11.38 -0.57
N LEU A 6 12.43 -10.22 0.02
CA LEU A 6 11.47 -9.13 0.17
C LEU A 6 11.11 -8.49 -1.17
N LEU A 7 12.09 -8.37 -2.08
CA LEU A 7 11.95 -7.73 -3.38
C LEU A 7 11.67 -8.71 -4.52
N SER A 8 11.48 -10.01 -4.21
CA SER A 8 11.05 -11.02 -5.18
C SER A 8 9.55 -10.97 -5.41
N GLU A 9 9.11 -11.40 -6.59
CA GLU A 9 7.68 -11.53 -6.87
C GLU A 9 6.98 -12.51 -5.91
N GLY A 10 5.70 -12.23 -5.67
CA GLY A 10 4.80 -13.02 -4.84
C GLY A 10 3.42 -13.14 -5.46
N ARG A 11 2.59 -14.02 -4.92
CA ARG A 11 1.19 -14.18 -5.35
C ARG A 11 0.26 -14.20 -4.15
N ILE A 12 -0.84 -13.46 -4.25
CA ILE A 12 -1.97 -13.50 -3.31
C ILE A 12 -3.23 -13.82 -4.13
N GLY A 13 -3.73 -15.06 -4.03
CA GLY A 13 -4.79 -15.56 -4.90
C GLY A 13 -4.37 -15.51 -6.38
N SER A 14 -5.11 -14.75 -7.20
CA SER A 14 -4.81 -14.53 -8.61
C SER A 14 -3.85 -13.37 -8.89
N LEU A 15 -3.60 -12.49 -7.90
CA LEU A 15 -2.78 -11.29 -8.07
C LEU A 15 -1.28 -11.62 -7.97
N THR A 16 -0.50 -11.23 -8.97
CA THR A 16 0.97 -11.23 -8.92
C THR A 16 1.45 -9.87 -8.42
N LEU A 17 2.31 -9.90 -7.42
CA LEU A 17 2.89 -8.74 -6.75
C LEU A 17 4.38 -8.66 -7.09
N ARG A 18 4.89 -7.46 -7.36
CA ARG A 18 6.29 -7.25 -7.77
C ARG A 18 7.28 -7.39 -6.61
N ASN A 19 6.80 -7.28 -5.37
CA ASN A 19 7.56 -7.49 -4.16
C ASN A 19 6.65 -8.03 -3.05
N ARG A 20 7.17 -8.17 -1.83
CA ARG A 20 6.45 -8.69 -0.67
C ARG A 20 6.27 -7.63 0.42
N VAL A 21 6.28 -6.35 0.06
CA VAL A 21 6.09 -5.22 0.97
C VAL A 21 4.60 -4.87 1.01
N VAL A 22 3.99 -5.05 2.18
CA VAL A 22 2.57 -4.79 2.41
C VAL A 22 2.42 -3.65 3.41
N MET A 23 1.55 -2.69 3.09
CA MET A 23 1.07 -1.70 4.05
C MET A 23 -0.24 -2.23 4.66
N PRO A 24 -0.27 -2.56 5.96
CA PRO A 24 -1.47 -3.08 6.60
C PRO A 24 -2.55 -2.01 6.74
N ALA A 25 -3.77 -2.44 7.09
CA ALA A 25 -4.84 -1.52 7.45
C ALA A 25 -4.42 -0.69 8.68
N MET A 26 -4.60 0.64 8.59
CA MET A 26 -4.24 1.60 9.63
C MET A 26 -5.28 2.71 9.69
N GLY A 27 -5.66 3.14 10.89
CA GLY A 27 -6.46 4.35 11.07
C GLY A 27 -5.61 5.59 10.79
N SER A 28 -5.74 6.18 9.61
CA SER A 28 -4.92 7.31 9.18
C SER A 28 -5.38 8.65 9.76
N GLY A 29 -6.64 8.75 10.20
CA GLY A 29 -7.25 10.00 10.64
C GLY A 29 -7.44 11.04 9.52
N LEU A 30 -7.38 10.60 8.25
CA LEU A 30 -7.47 11.48 7.08
C LEU A 30 -8.84 11.47 6.40
N SER A 31 -9.78 10.65 6.88
CA SER A 31 -11.17 10.65 6.41
C SER A 31 -11.90 11.91 6.87
N SER A 32 -13.04 12.22 6.26
CA SER A 32 -13.92 13.27 6.75
C SER A 32 -14.52 12.89 8.12
N PRO A 33 -15.10 13.84 8.88
CA PRO A 33 -15.79 13.53 10.14
C PRO A 33 -16.89 12.48 9.99
N ASP A 34 -17.52 12.39 8.82
CA ASP A 34 -18.58 11.43 8.50
C ASP A 34 -18.03 10.12 7.89
N GLY A 35 -16.70 9.97 7.81
CA GLY A 35 -16.01 8.75 7.34
C GLY A 35 -15.78 8.68 5.83
N GLU A 36 -16.09 9.75 5.09
CA GLU A 36 -15.89 9.78 3.65
C GLU A 36 -14.40 9.83 3.27
N ILE A 37 -14.09 9.32 2.08
CA ILE A 37 -12.76 9.42 1.50
C ILE A 37 -12.50 10.87 1.09
N THR A 38 -11.40 11.43 1.58
CA THR A 38 -10.96 12.78 1.22
C THR A 38 -9.84 12.72 0.19
N GLU A 39 -9.61 13.84 -0.51
CA GLU A 39 -8.46 14.03 -1.39
C GLU A 39 -7.13 13.77 -0.67
N GLN A 40 -7.04 14.12 0.62
CA GLN A 40 -5.84 13.87 1.43
C GLN A 40 -5.61 12.38 1.65
N LEU A 41 -6.67 11.60 1.88
CA LEU A 41 -6.58 10.14 2.02
C LEU A 41 -6.23 9.47 0.68
N ILE A 42 -6.75 9.98 -0.44
CA ILE A 42 -6.39 9.50 -1.78
C ILE A 42 -4.90 9.70 -2.03
N ARG A 43 -4.40 10.93 -1.89
CA ARG A 43 -2.97 11.25 -2.03
C ARG A 43 -2.10 10.44 -1.08
N TYR A 44 -2.59 10.18 0.13
CA TYR A 44 -1.90 9.33 1.07
C TYR A 44 -1.64 7.94 0.46
N TYR A 45 -2.66 7.27 -0.07
CA TYR A 45 -2.49 5.95 -0.68
C TYR A 45 -1.69 5.98 -2.00
N GLU A 46 -1.88 7.00 -2.83
CA GLU A 46 -1.12 7.18 -4.07
C GLU A 46 0.39 7.19 -3.83
N GLU A 47 0.86 7.95 -2.84
CA GLU A 47 2.29 8.03 -2.54
C GLU A 47 2.87 6.69 -2.05
N ARG A 48 2.08 5.86 -1.35
CA ARG A 48 2.55 4.52 -0.92
C ARG A 48 2.59 3.52 -2.07
N ALA A 49 1.64 3.61 -3.00
CA ALA A 49 1.63 2.83 -4.22
C ALA A 49 2.83 3.18 -5.12
N LYS A 50 3.09 4.48 -5.34
CA LYS A 50 4.28 4.98 -6.05
C LYS A 50 5.57 4.52 -5.37
N GLY A 51 5.59 4.54 -4.04
CA GLY A 51 6.74 4.16 -3.21
C GLY A 51 7.12 2.69 -3.20
N GLY A 52 6.34 1.80 -3.81
CA GLY A 52 6.73 0.38 -3.92
C GLY A 52 5.79 -0.61 -3.26
N THR A 53 4.85 -0.16 -2.41
CA THR A 53 3.95 -1.06 -1.69
C THR A 53 3.05 -1.81 -2.68
N GLY A 54 2.92 -3.12 -2.49
CA GLY A 54 2.29 -3.99 -3.48
C GLY A 54 3.32 -4.81 -4.21
#